data_AF-A0A8J8BU89-F1
#
_entry.id   AF-A0A8J8BU89-F1
#
_cell.length_a   1.000
_cell.length_b   1.000
_cell.length_c   1.000
_cell.angle_alpha   90.00
_cell.angle_beta   90.00
_cell.angle_gamma   90.00
#
_symmetry.space_group_name_H-M   'P 1'
#
loop_
_entity.id
_entity.type
_entity.pdbx_description
1 polymer ?
#
loop_
_entity_poly.entity_id
_entity_poly.type
_entity_poly.pdbx_seq_one_letter_code
_entity_poly.pdbx_strand_id
1 'polypeptide(L)' 'MLYVTDTHALVWYMLDTLPEAADNVFTSAERGESTIFVPKRLYLFRRDVFIL' A
#
# COMPACT_ATOMS: atom_id res chain seq x y z
N MET A 1 8.66 10.95 -6.51
CA MET A 1 7.25 10.89 -6.98
C MET A 1 6.31 10.81 -5.78
N LEU A 2 5.07 11.30 -5.87
CA LEU A 2 4.11 11.26 -4.76
C LEU A 2 3.05 10.19 -5.02
N TYR A 3 2.81 9.32 -4.04
CA TYR A 3 1.82 8.26 -4.11
C TYR A 3 0.88 8.32 -2.90
N VAL A 4 -0.29 7.72 -3.06
CA VAL A 4 -1.21 7.45 -1.95
C VAL A 4 -1.43 5.96 -1.93
N THR A 5 -1.30 5.34 -0.77
CA THR A 5 -1.56 3.91 -0.59
C THR A 5 -2.78 3.71 0.30
N ASP A 6 -3.55 2.65 0.04
CA ASP A 6 -4.55 2.19 0.99
C ASP A 6 -3.92 1.30 2.07
N THR A 7 -4.67 1.04 3.15
CA THR A 7 -4.17 0.24 4.27
C THR A 7 -3.91 -1.23 3.89
N HIS A 8 -4.65 -1.81 2.95
CA HIS A 8 -4.45 -3.21 2.54
C HIS A 8 -3.17 -3.35 1.75
N ALA A 9 -2.89 -2.47 0.81
CA ALA A 9 -1.65 -2.43 0.06
C ALA A 9 -0.44 -2.26 0.98
N LEU A 10 -0.53 -1.41 2.01
CA LEU A 10 0.53 -1.27 3.02
C LEU A 10 0.73 -2.57 3.82
N VAL A 11 -0.34 -3.24 4.25
CA VAL A 11 -0.25 -4.53 4.95
C VAL A 11 0.33 -5.62 4.04
N TRP A 12 -0.10 -5.68 2.78
CA TRP A 12 0.43 -6.65 1.81
C TRP A 12 1.90 -6.42 1.48
N TYR A 13 2.34 -5.16 1.46
CA TYR A 13 3.76 -4.82 1.36
C TYR A 13 4.54 -5.38 2.55
N MET A 14 4.06 -5.15 3.78
CA MET A 14 4.69 -5.69 5.00
C MET A 14 4.70 -7.22 5.07
N LEU A 15 3.87 -7.89 4.27
CA LEU A 15 3.78 -9.35 4.18
C LEU A 15 4.56 -9.92 2.97
N ASP A 16 5.26 -9.09 2.19
CA ASP A 16 5.96 -9.48 0.96
C ASP A 16 5.04 -10.18 -0.07
N THR A 17 3.78 -9.75 -0.14
CA THR A 17 2.73 -10.36 -1.01
C THR A 17 2.32 -9.49 -2.19
N LEU A 18 2.94 -8.31 -2.36
CA LEU A 18 2.58 -7.41 -3.46
C LEU A 18 3.15 -7.88 -4.81
N PRO A 19 2.42 -7.62 -5.91
CA PRO A 19 3.00 -7.72 -7.25
C PRO A 19 4.21 -6.81 -7.41
N GLU A 20 5.20 -7.23 -8.19
CA GLU A 20 6.48 -6.52 -8.41
C GLU A 20 6.31 -5.04 -8.76
N ALA A 21 5.30 -4.71 -9.59
CA ALA A 21 5.04 -3.32 -9.97
C ALA A 21 4.65 -2.43 -8.77
N ALA A 22 3.85 -2.96 -7.83
CA ALA A 22 3.48 -2.24 -6.62
C ALA A 22 4.63 -2.23 -5.61
N ASP A 23 5.34 -3.35 -5.49
CA ASP A 23 6.51 -3.49 -4.62
C ASP A 23 7.62 -2.48 -4.95
N ASN A 24 7.88 -2.25 -6.24
CA ASN A 24 8.83 -1.25 -6.71
C ASN A 24 8.49 0.18 -6.24
N VAL A 25 7.20 0.51 -6.09
CA VAL A 25 6.78 1.82 -5.57
C VAL A 25 7.18 1.96 -4.10
N PHE A 26 6.93 0.95 -3.28
CA PHE A 26 7.33 0.96 -1.86
C PHE A 26 8.85 0.92 -1.70
N THR A 27 9.54 0.09 -2.46
CA THR A 27 11.01 0.03 -2.47
C THR A 27 11.63 1.39 -2.85
N SER A 28 11.06 2.10 -3.82
CA SER A 28 11.52 3.46 -4.16
C SER A 28 11.30 4.46 -3.01
N ALA A 29 10.26 4.27 -2.19
CA ALA A 29 10.00 5.11 -1.03
C ALA A 29 10.99 4.83 0.11
N GLU A 30 11.39 3.58 0.32
CA GLU A 30 12.43 3.21 1.28
C GLU A 30 13.80 3.79 0.91
N ARG A 31 14.09 3.91 -0.38
CA ARG A 31 15.30 4.57 -0.90
C ARG A 31 15.23 6.10 -0.83
N GLY A 32 14.10 6.68 -0.46
CA GLY A 32 13.87 8.12 -0.43
C GLY A 32 13.64 8.76 -1.80
N GLU A 33 13.41 7.96 -2.85
CA GLU A 33 13.14 8.44 -4.22
C GLU A 33 11.66 8.84 -4.42
N SER A 34 10.79 8.32 -3.56
CA SER A 34 9.36 8.64 -3.56
C SER A 34 8.80 8.84 -2.15
N THR A 35 7.59 9.38 -2.08
CA THR A 35 6.87 9.59 -0.81
C THR A 35 5.48 8.99 -0.95
N ILE A 36 5.13 8.12 0.00
CA ILE A 36 3.83 7.46 0.06
C ILE A 36 3.04 8.08 1.22
N PHE A 37 1.89 8.66 0.90
CA PHE A 37 0.94 9.14 1.89
C PHE A 37 -0.01 8.03 2.30
N VAL A 38 -0.15 7.81 3.61
CA VAL A 38 -1.13 6.90 4.19
C VAL A 38 -2.30 7.74 4.72
N PRO A 39 -3.50 7.66 4.14
CA PRO A 39 -4.65 8.44 4.59
C PRO A 39 -5.06 8.09 6.03
N LYS A 40 -5.35 9.11 6.85
CA LYS A 40 -5.79 8.94 8.25
C LYS A 40 -7.20 8.34 8.39
N ARG A 41 -8.04 8.35 7.35
CA ARG A 41 -9.42 7.81 7.42
C ARG A 41 -9.39 6.28 7.36
N LEU A 42 -9.03 5.74 8.50
CA LEU A 42 -9.00 4.34 8.89
C LEU A 42 -10.43 3.88 9.24
N TYR A 43 -10.78 2.65 8.84
CA TYR A 43 -12.01 1.91 9.14
C TYR A 43 -13.29 2.30 8.38
N LEU A 44 -13.35 1.97 7.10
CA LEU A 44 -14.57 1.33 6.58
C LEU A 44 -14.20 -0.08 6.13
N PHE A 45 -14.05 -0.97 7.11
CA PHE A 45 -13.98 -2.41 6.87
C PHE A 45 -15.38 -2.84 6.39
N ARG A 46 -15.68 -2.58 5.11
CA ARG A 46 -16.88 -3.10 4.48
C ARG A 46 -16.66 -4.61 4.40
N ARG A 47 -17.42 -5.38 5.17
CA ARG A 47 -17.39 -6.86 5.26
C ARG A 47 -17.77 -7.57 3.94
N ASP A 48 -17.68 -6.88 2.80
CA ASP A 48 -18.27 -7.32 1.54
C ASP A 48 -17.23 -7.50 0.42
N VAL A 49 -15.94 -7.22 0.67
CA VAL A 49 -14.88 -7.49 -0.32
C VAL A 49 -14.28 -8.86 -0.02
N PHE A 50 -15.00 -9.89 -0.48
CA PHE A 50 -14.44 -11.21 -0.70
C PHE A 50 -13.27 -11.10 -1.68
N ILE A 51 -12.10 -11.55 -1.23
CA ILE A 51 -11.04 -11.99 -2.14
C ILE A 51 -11.56 -13.30 -2.77
N LEU A 52 -11.99 -13.21 -4.02
CA LEU A 52 -12.07 -14.30 -4.99
C LEU A 52 -10.96 -14.08 -6.01
#